data_AF-A0A835DL85-F1
#
_entry.id   AF-A0A835DL85-F1
#
_cell.length_a   1.000
_cell.length_b   1.000
_cell.length_c   1.000
_cell.angle_alpha   90.00
_cell.angle_beta   90.00
_cell.angle_gamma   90.00
#
_symmetry.space_group_name_H-M   'P 1'
#
loop_
_entity.id
_entity.type
_entity.pdbx_description
1 polymer ?
#
loop_
_entity_poly.entity_id
_entity_poly.type
_entity_poly.pdbx_seq_one_letter_code
_entity_poly.pdbx_strand_id
1 'polypeptide(L)'
;MKCRQILEKRKKGEASLSQFYKYFLFSLSLLHQFLHLFILLIMESLSSLKSVATLSCYMSFSLILILNPAFASHNCDFPAIFNLGDSNSDTGGLSAAFSPPTPPYGETFFHMPVGRFSDGRLTIDFIAESLGLPYLSAYLDSVGSNFSHGANFATAASTIRLPENIIPGGGFSPFYLEVQYEQFMQFKSRSQIIKKQGGIFTDLLPMEEYFSRALYTFDIGQNDLGAGFFGNMTVEEVRASVPDIVSKFSVDVKSIYNLGGRSFWIHNTGPIGCLPYILANFPITSAQMDGAGCATPYNEVAQYFNQKLKEAIVQLRKDLLFAAITYVDVYSAKYSLISQPKKYGLEYPLIACCGYGGKYNYSDSVGCGGTISVNGSQVFVGSCERPSVRVNWDGIHYTEAANKLVFEQIVDGALCDPPVSLKMACHRHAH
;
A
#
# COMPACT_ATOMS: atom_id res chain seq x y z
N MET A 1 45.35 73.77 -94.77
CA MET A 1 44.82 72.45 -95.18
C MET A 1 45.54 71.31 -94.44
N LYS A 2 45.54 71.34 -93.09
CA LYS A 2 46.33 70.45 -92.22
C LYS A 2 45.61 70.14 -90.90
N CYS A 3 44.31 69.84 -90.94
CA CYS A 3 43.51 69.39 -89.78
C CYS A 3 42.85 68.02 -89.96
N ARG A 4 42.89 67.40 -91.16
CA ARG A 4 42.19 66.13 -91.42
C ARG A 4 42.97 64.85 -91.08
N GLN A 5 44.29 64.93 -90.89
CA GLN A 5 45.12 63.74 -90.61
C GLN A 5 45.21 63.33 -89.13
N ILE A 6 44.62 64.09 -88.19
CA ILE A 6 44.63 63.75 -86.75
C ILE A 6 43.40 62.90 -86.35
N LEU A 7 42.31 62.97 -87.12
CA LEU A 7 41.04 62.31 -86.75
C LEU A 7 41.02 60.79 -86.98
N GLU A 8 41.84 60.24 -87.89
CA GLU A 8 41.86 58.79 -88.13
C GLU A 8 42.66 58.00 -87.09
N LYS A 9 43.62 58.62 -86.39
CA LYS A 9 44.35 57.94 -85.29
C LYS A 9 43.54 57.84 -83.99
N ARG A 10 42.48 58.64 -83.79
CA ARG A 10 41.59 58.54 -82.61
C ARG A 10 40.65 57.33 -82.65
N LYS A 11 40.20 56.91 -83.83
CA LYS A 11 39.26 55.78 -83.99
C LYS A 11 39.83 54.42 -83.56
N LYS A 12 41.16 54.23 -83.58
CA LYS A 12 41.80 52.98 -83.12
C LYS A 12 41.95 52.88 -81.59
N GLY A 13 41.88 54.00 -80.85
CA GLY A 13 41.93 54.00 -79.38
C GLY A 13 40.55 53.74 -78.72
N GLU A 14 39.48 54.24 -79.34
CA GLU A 14 38.10 54.14 -78.81
C GLU A 14 37.54 52.71 -78.81
N ALA A 15 38.00 51.84 -79.73
CA ALA A 15 37.59 50.44 -79.76
C ALA A 15 38.08 49.64 -78.53
N SER A 16 39.23 50.01 -77.95
CA SER A 16 39.79 49.33 -76.76
C SER A 16 39.09 49.74 -75.46
N LEU A 17 38.68 51.01 -75.35
CA LEU A 17 37.98 51.53 -74.17
C LEU A 17 36.57 50.95 -74.04
N SER A 18 35.84 50.80 -75.15
CA SER A 18 34.49 50.24 -75.17
C SER A 18 34.45 48.79 -74.66
N GLN A 19 35.46 47.99 -75.01
CA GLN A 19 35.54 46.60 -74.60
C GLN A 19 35.93 46.47 -73.12
N PHE A 20 36.87 47.31 -72.65
CA PHE A 20 37.20 47.39 -71.22
C PHE A 20 36.01 47.82 -70.36
N TYR A 21 35.21 48.79 -70.83
CA TYR A 21 34.02 49.26 -70.13
C TYR A 21 32.94 48.17 -70.03
N LYS A 22 32.77 47.36 -71.07
CA LYS A 22 31.85 46.21 -71.05
C LYS A 22 32.32 45.11 -70.09
N TYR A 23 33.61 44.78 -70.06
CA TYR A 23 34.16 43.83 -69.09
C TYR A 23 34.06 44.35 -67.65
N PHE A 24 34.33 45.64 -67.43
CA PHE A 24 34.19 46.28 -66.13
C PHE A 24 32.73 46.26 -65.65
N LEU A 25 31.78 46.67 -66.49
CA LEU A 25 30.34 46.62 -66.17
C LEU A 25 29.83 45.19 -65.93
N PHE A 26 30.30 44.21 -66.71
CA PHE A 26 29.97 42.79 -66.51
C PHE A 26 30.53 42.25 -65.19
N SER A 27 31.77 42.61 -64.84
CA SER A 27 32.38 42.23 -63.56
C SER A 27 31.69 42.89 -62.37
N LEU A 28 31.24 44.14 -62.50
CA LEU A 28 30.46 44.84 -61.47
C LEU A 28 29.08 44.19 -61.28
N SER A 29 28.42 43.81 -62.37
CA SER A 29 27.16 43.08 -62.36
C SER A 29 27.28 41.73 -61.66
N LEU A 30 28.31 40.95 -61.99
CA LEU A 30 28.61 39.69 -61.31
C LEU A 30 28.88 39.89 -59.82
N LEU A 31 29.71 40.88 -59.46
CA LEU A 31 30.01 41.18 -58.05
C LEU A 31 28.74 41.56 -57.28
N HIS A 32 27.85 42.35 -57.89
CA HIS A 32 26.58 42.72 -57.28
C HIS A 32 25.65 41.52 -57.09
N GLN A 33 25.64 40.60 -58.06
CA GLN A 33 24.83 39.38 -57.99
C GLN A 33 25.37 38.40 -56.94
N PHE A 34 26.70 38.26 -56.81
CA PHE A 34 27.34 37.51 -55.73
C PHE A 34 27.08 38.13 -54.36
N LEU A 35 27.14 39.45 -54.24
CA LEU A 35 26.85 40.14 -52.99
C LEU A 35 25.39 39.94 -52.57
N HIS A 36 24.44 40.02 -53.53
CA HIS A 36 23.03 39.73 -53.27
C HIS A 36 22.81 38.28 -52.83
N LEU A 37 23.43 37.31 -53.50
CA LEU A 37 23.31 35.90 -53.12
C LEU A 37 23.92 35.62 -51.74
N PHE A 38 25.06 36.25 -51.43
CA PHE A 38 25.71 36.15 -50.13
C PHE A 38 24.86 36.76 -49.00
N ILE A 39 24.21 37.91 -49.24
CA ILE A 39 23.29 38.52 -48.29
C ILE A 39 22.06 37.63 -48.06
N LEU A 40 21.49 37.03 -49.11
CA LEU A 40 20.37 36.10 -48.98
C LEU A 40 20.74 34.86 -48.14
N LEU A 41 21.92 34.28 -48.37
CA LEU A 41 22.44 33.15 -47.59
C LEU A 41 22.65 33.52 -46.11
N ILE A 42 23.16 34.72 -45.82
CA ILE A 42 23.29 35.21 -44.44
C ILE A 42 21.90 35.40 -43.80
N MET A 43 20.93 35.95 -44.52
CA MET A 43 19.57 36.15 -44.00
C MET A 43 18.86 34.82 -43.71
N GLU A 44 19.00 33.81 -44.56
CA GLU A 44 18.48 32.45 -44.31
C GLU A 44 19.17 31.76 -43.14
N SER A 45 20.49 31.91 -43.01
CA SER A 45 21.24 31.39 -41.86
C SER A 45 20.79 32.04 -40.54
N LEU A 46 20.58 33.36 -40.54
CA LEU A 46 20.10 34.11 -39.38
C LEU A 46 18.64 33.77 -39.03
N SER A 47 17.76 33.51 -40.02
CA SER A 47 16.37 33.11 -39.77
C SER A 47 16.29 31.70 -39.18
N SER A 48 17.10 30.77 -39.67
CA SER A 48 17.28 29.43 -39.10
C SER A 48 17.77 29.50 -37.66
N LEU A 49 18.79 30.32 -37.37
CA LEU A 49 19.35 30.48 -36.03
C LEU A 49 18.30 31.04 -35.04
N LYS A 50 17.49 32.02 -35.46
CA LYS A 50 16.36 32.54 -34.66
C LYS A 50 15.31 31.47 -34.39
N SER A 51 14.96 30.65 -35.39
CA SER A 51 13.99 29.57 -35.24
C SER A 51 14.46 28.50 -34.25
N VAL A 52 15.73 28.09 -34.35
CA VAL A 52 16.35 27.12 -33.41
C VAL A 52 16.42 27.68 -31.99
N ALA A 53 16.80 28.94 -31.82
CA ALA A 53 16.82 29.59 -30.50
C ALA A 53 15.42 29.71 -29.88
N THR A 54 14.41 30.01 -30.71
CA THR A 54 13.02 30.11 -30.25
C THR A 54 12.47 28.75 -29.83
N LEU A 55 12.75 27.70 -30.62
CA LEU A 55 12.36 26.32 -30.29
C LEU A 55 13.08 25.82 -29.03
N SER A 56 14.36 26.15 -28.86
CA SER A 56 15.13 25.87 -27.64
C SER A 56 14.56 26.60 -26.42
N CYS A 57 14.12 27.86 -26.55
CA CYS A 57 13.42 28.57 -25.49
C CYS A 57 12.08 27.92 -25.14
N TYR A 58 11.27 27.51 -26.13
CA TYR A 58 10.01 26.81 -25.86
C TYR A 58 10.23 25.46 -25.19
N MET A 59 11.20 24.67 -25.66
CA MET A 59 11.55 23.39 -25.02
C MET A 59 12.08 23.59 -23.60
N SER A 60 12.91 24.61 -23.37
CA SER A 60 13.40 24.99 -22.03
C SER A 60 12.25 25.43 -21.12
N PHE A 61 11.31 26.23 -21.62
CA PHE A 61 10.16 26.73 -20.86
C PHE A 61 9.15 25.62 -20.55
N SER A 62 8.93 24.68 -21.49
CA SER A 62 8.17 23.46 -21.26
C SER A 62 8.85 22.55 -20.24
N LEU A 63 10.18 22.41 -20.28
CA LEU A 63 10.93 21.63 -19.29
C LEU A 63 10.86 22.27 -17.88
N ILE A 64 10.88 23.60 -17.79
CA ILE A 64 10.72 24.34 -16.52
C ILE A 64 9.27 24.23 -15.99
N LEU A 65 8.27 24.19 -16.87
CA LEU A 65 6.87 23.94 -16.48
C LEU A 65 6.65 22.50 -15.98
N ILE A 66 7.37 21.51 -16.53
CA ILE A 66 7.35 20.12 -16.04
C ILE A 66 8.14 19.97 -14.72
N LEU A 67 9.14 20.82 -14.49
CA LEU A 67 10.00 20.82 -13.30
C LEU A 67 9.54 21.79 -12.19
N ASN A 68 8.34 22.36 -12.28
CA ASN A 68 7.80 23.21 -11.22
C ASN A 68 7.57 22.36 -9.95
N PRO A 69 8.29 22.57 -8.84
CA PRO A 69 8.09 21.81 -7.60
C PRO A 69 6.86 22.29 -6.81
N ALA A 70 5.98 23.07 -7.43
CA ALA A 70 4.77 23.65 -6.82
C ALA A 70 3.66 22.63 -6.49
N PHE A 71 3.86 21.34 -6.80
CA PHE A 71 3.07 20.22 -6.29
C PHE A 71 3.96 19.09 -5.76
N ALA A 72 5.05 19.41 -5.06
CA ALA A 72 5.60 18.45 -4.10
C ALA A 72 4.53 18.27 -3.01
N SER A 73 3.64 17.30 -3.21
CA SER A 73 2.63 16.92 -2.23
C SER A 73 3.36 16.60 -0.93
N HIS A 74 3.12 17.43 0.09
CA HIS A 74 3.79 17.28 1.38
C HIS A 74 3.37 15.96 2.03
N ASN A 75 4.29 15.31 2.73
CA ASN A 75 3.93 14.16 3.55
C ASN A 75 2.79 14.54 4.52
N CYS A 76 1.83 13.64 4.64
CA CYS A 76 0.79 13.69 5.62
C CYS A 76 1.40 13.61 7.02
N ASP A 77 0.99 14.53 7.88
CA ASP A 77 1.31 14.52 9.30
C ASP A 77 0.15 13.87 10.06
N PHE A 78 0.24 12.55 10.23
CA PHE A 78 -0.72 11.74 10.97
C PHE A 78 -0.37 11.76 12.47
N PRO A 79 -1.15 12.44 13.32
CA PRO A 79 -0.86 12.49 14.76
C PRO A 79 -1.33 11.23 15.51
N ALA A 80 -2.16 10.40 14.87
CA ALA A 80 -2.74 9.20 15.48
C ALA A 80 -3.11 8.15 14.43
N ILE A 81 -3.21 6.89 14.87
CA ILE A 81 -3.78 5.79 14.09
C ILE A 81 -4.95 5.19 14.86
N PHE A 82 -6.07 4.99 14.19
CA PHE A 82 -7.19 4.20 14.70
C PHE A 82 -7.34 2.94 13.86
N ASN A 83 -6.95 1.80 14.44
CA ASN A 83 -6.94 0.52 13.73
C ASN A 83 -8.19 -0.30 14.08
N LEU A 84 -8.85 -0.86 13.08
CA LEU A 84 -9.90 -1.86 13.22
C LEU A 84 -9.46 -3.09 12.43
N GLY A 85 -9.80 -4.29 12.89
CA GLY A 85 -9.27 -5.46 12.22
C GLY A 85 -9.44 -6.78 12.96
N ASP A 86 -8.69 -7.76 12.48
CA ASP A 86 -8.57 -9.07 13.08
C ASP A 86 -7.16 -9.33 13.65
N SER A 87 -6.78 -10.60 13.79
CA SER A 87 -5.51 -11.04 14.37
C SER A 87 -4.28 -10.57 13.58
N ASN A 88 -4.41 -10.21 12.30
CA ASN A 88 -3.30 -9.65 11.53
C ASN A 88 -2.87 -8.27 12.01
N SER A 89 -3.72 -7.58 12.79
CA SER A 89 -3.44 -6.27 13.36
C SER A 89 -3.78 -6.16 14.85
N ASP A 90 -4.12 -7.26 15.54
CA ASP A 90 -4.43 -7.26 16.97
C ASP A 90 -3.18 -7.03 17.83
N THR A 91 -3.20 -5.97 18.65
CA THR A 91 -2.10 -5.61 19.56
C THR A 91 -2.39 -5.94 21.03
N GLY A 92 -3.44 -6.73 21.31
CA GLY A 92 -3.84 -7.15 22.66
C GLY A 92 -5.35 -7.19 22.93
N GLY A 93 -6.20 -6.88 21.96
CA GLY A 93 -7.65 -6.83 22.09
C GLY A 93 -8.26 -8.17 22.50
N LEU A 94 -7.93 -9.27 21.82
CA LEU A 94 -8.44 -10.58 22.25
C LEU A 94 -7.85 -11.00 23.61
N SER A 95 -6.56 -10.72 23.82
CA SER A 95 -5.84 -11.02 25.07
C SER A 95 -6.48 -10.33 26.29
N ALA A 96 -6.89 -9.08 26.14
CA ALA A 96 -7.49 -8.29 27.22
C ALA A 96 -8.88 -8.81 27.63
N ALA A 97 -9.64 -9.34 26.67
CA ALA A 97 -10.99 -9.85 26.91
C ALA A 97 -11.04 -11.34 27.28
N PHE A 98 -10.06 -12.13 26.81
CA PHE A 98 -10.05 -13.58 26.91
C PHE A 98 -8.68 -14.11 27.34
N SER A 99 -8.17 -15.14 26.65
CA SER A 99 -6.87 -15.75 26.95
C SER A 99 -5.77 -15.08 26.11
N PRO A 100 -4.66 -14.66 26.73
CA PRO A 100 -3.51 -14.14 26.02
C PRO A 100 -2.83 -15.23 25.18
N PRO A 101 -2.21 -14.89 24.03
CA PRO A 101 -1.17 -15.73 23.46
C PRO A 101 -0.10 -16.04 24.52
N THR A 102 0.34 -17.29 24.61
CA THR A 102 1.39 -17.73 25.55
C THR A 102 2.75 -17.75 24.86
N PRO A 103 3.89 -17.98 25.54
CA PRO A 103 5.14 -18.24 24.82
C PRO A 103 4.93 -19.39 23.81
N PRO A 104 5.57 -19.37 22.62
CA PRO A 104 6.65 -18.48 22.18
C PRO A 104 6.20 -17.20 21.44
N TYR A 105 4.93 -16.79 21.50
CA TYR A 105 4.50 -15.54 20.86
C TYR A 105 5.30 -14.34 21.40
N GLY A 106 5.72 -13.43 20.51
CA GLY A 106 6.53 -12.26 20.86
C GLY A 106 8.03 -12.50 21.11
N GLU A 107 8.55 -13.72 20.95
CA GLU A 107 9.94 -14.06 21.26
C GLU A 107 11.01 -13.24 20.50
N THR A 108 10.76 -12.83 19.25
CA THR A 108 11.80 -12.23 18.39
C THR A 108 12.00 -10.73 18.62
N PHE A 109 10.96 -10.00 19.03
CA PHE A 109 11.05 -8.55 19.27
C PHE A 109 10.70 -8.14 20.70
N PHE A 110 9.58 -8.60 21.23
CA PHE A 110 9.10 -8.20 22.55
C PHE A 110 9.72 -9.04 23.67
N HIS A 111 10.28 -10.21 23.31
CA HIS A 111 10.85 -11.23 24.20
C HIS A 111 9.86 -11.78 25.25
N MET A 112 8.58 -11.53 25.04
CA MET A 112 7.46 -12.06 25.81
C MET A 112 6.15 -11.87 25.03
N PRO A 113 5.09 -12.63 25.33
CA PRO A 113 3.80 -12.40 24.72
C PRO A 113 3.23 -11.05 25.13
N VAL A 114 2.85 -10.24 24.14
CA VAL A 114 2.24 -8.91 24.31
C VAL A 114 0.94 -8.78 23.52
N GLY A 115 0.21 -9.90 23.39
CA GLY A 115 -1.11 -9.92 22.74
C GLY A 115 -1.11 -10.00 21.21
N ARG A 116 0.06 -10.04 20.56
CA ARG A 116 0.20 -10.16 19.10
C ARG A 116 0.27 -11.61 18.66
N PHE A 117 -0.44 -11.95 17.59
CA PHE A 117 -0.44 -13.28 16.98
C PHE A 117 0.72 -13.44 16.00
N SER A 118 1.95 -13.27 16.49
CA SER A 118 3.20 -13.44 15.74
C SER A 118 4.34 -13.74 16.71
N ASP A 119 5.51 -14.13 16.20
CA ASP A 119 6.74 -14.18 16.99
C ASP A 119 7.24 -12.78 17.39
N GLY A 120 6.72 -11.71 16.80
CA GLY A 120 7.11 -10.34 17.12
C GLY A 120 6.10 -9.29 16.65
N ARG A 121 6.59 -8.31 15.89
CA ARG A 121 5.80 -7.19 15.37
C ARG A 121 4.84 -7.59 14.23
N LEU A 122 3.70 -6.93 14.19
CA LEU A 122 2.71 -7.01 13.12
C LEU A 122 2.93 -5.90 12.08
N THR A 123 2.27 -6.01 10.92
CA THR A 123 2.30 -4.95 9.88
C THR A 123 1.89 -3.58 10.43
N ILE A 124 0.92 -3.54 11.37
CA ILE A 124 0.48 -2.29 12.02
C ILE A 124 1.56 -1.64 12.89
N ASP A 125 2.45 -2.43 13.50
CA ASP A 125 3.57 -1.91 14.29
C ASP A 125 4.58 -1.21 13.38
N PHE A 126 4.89 -1.80 12.21
CA PHE A 126 5.76 -1.18 11.20
C PHE A 126 5.13 0.08 10.57
N ILE A 127 3.80 0.10 10.39
CA ILE A 127 3.06 1.31 9.97
C ILE A 127 3.25 2.43 11.00
N ALA A 128 3.08 2.14 12.29
CA ALA A 128 3.27 3.12 13.37
C ALA A 128 4.72 3.65 13.40
N GLU A 129 5.72 2.75 13.31
CA GLU A 129 7.14 3.13 13.25
C GLU A 129 7.44 4.08 12.07
N SER A 130 6.92 3.77 10.88
CA SER A 130 7.15 4.57 9.66
C SER A 130 6.57 5.98 9.75
N LEU A 131 5.48 6.13 10.49
CA LEU A 131 4.82 7.40 10.78
C LEU A 131 5.42 8.11 12.01
N GLY A 132 6.39 7.50 12.69
CA GLY A 132 7.03 8.08 13.88
C GLY A 132 6.12 8.06 15.13
N LEU A 133 5.16 7.15 15.18
CA LEU A 133 4.20 6.99 16.27
C LEU A 133 4.58 5.82 17.18
N PRO A 134 4.20 5.83 18.47
CA PRO A 134 4.34 4.65 19.32
C PRO A 134 3.47 3.49 18.84
N TYR A 135 3.80 2.26 19.23
CA TYR A 135 2.93 1.12 18.99
C TYR A 135 1.57 1.31 19.65
N LEU A 136 0.52 0.89 18.96
CA LEU A 136 -0.84 1.10 19.43
C LEU A 136 -1.16 0.21 20.64
N SER A 137 -1.77 0.82 21.65
CA SER A 137 -2.40 0.08 22.75
C SER A 137 -3.75 -0.48 22.28
N ALA A 138 -4.09 -1.70 22.72
CA ALA A 138 -5.43 -2.23 22.46
C ALA A 138 -6.47 -1.43 23.25
N TYR A 139 -7.61 -1.11 22.64
CA TYR A 139 -8.69 -0.38 23.28
C TYR A 139 -9.21 -1.10 24.55
N LEU A 140 -9.17 -2.43 24.54
CA LEU A 140 -9.65 -3.27 25.64
C LEU A 140 -8.64 -3.41 26.79
N ASP A 141 -7.39 -3.00 26.61
CA ASP A 141 -6.40 -3.03 27.69
C ASP A 141 -6.70 -1.97 28.77
N SER A 142 -6.75 -2.42 30.02
CA SER A 142 -7.10 -1.57 31.16
C SER A 142 -5.90 -0.94 31.88
N VAL A 143 -4.71 -1.56 31.80
CA VAL A 143 -3.52 -1.16 32.56
C VAL A 143 -2.37 -0.86 31.61
N GLY A 144 -1.75 0.32 31.78
CA GLY A 144 -0.57 0.72 31.01
C GLY A 144 -0.85 1.27 29.61
N SER A 145 -2.12 1.31 29.18
CA SER A 145 -2.51 1.81 27.87
C SER A 145 -2.26 3.32 27.74
N ASN A 146 -1.68 3.70 26.61
CA ASN A 146 -1.52 5.09 26.21
C ASN A 146 -2.21 5.30 24.86
N PHE A 147 -3.26 6.12 24.85
CA PHE A 147 -4.08 6.38 23.67
C PHE A 147 -3.86 7.77 23.06
N SER A 148 -2.82 8.50 23.50
CA SER A 148 -2.50 9.84 23.00
C SER A 148 -2.36 9.91 21.48
N HIS A 149 -1.83 8.85 20.88
CA HIS A 149 -1.61 8.69 19.44
C HIS A 149 -2.57 7.67 18.79
N GLY A 150 -3.75 7.50 19.38
CA GLY A 150 -4.80 6.62 18.87
C GLY A 150 -4.87 5.28 19.59
N ALA A 151 -5.69 4.38 19.06
CA ALA A 151 -6.06 3.12 19.70
C ALA A 151 -6.28 2.02 18.68
N ASN A 152 -6.08 0.78 19.10
CA ASN A 152 -6.34 -0.39 18.29
C ASN A 152 -7.59 -1.14 18.79
N PHE A 153 -8.61 -1.24 17.94
CA PHE A 153 -9.87 -1.94 18.20
C PHE A 153 -9.89 -3.35 17.60
N ALA A 154 -8.86 -3.74 16.85
CA ALA A 154 -8.76 -5.08 16.28
C ALA A 154 -8.73 -6.13 17.38
N THR A 155 -9.41 -7.25 17.14
CA THR A 155 -9.32 -8.43 17.99
C THR A 155 -9.16 -9.68 17.13
N ALA A 156 -8.33 -10.62 17.56
CA ALA A 156 -8.14 -11.86 16.84
C ALA A 156 -9.43 -12.64 16.62
N ALA A 157 -9.53 -13.31 15.48
CA ALA A 157 -10.74 -13.99 15.02
C ALA A 157 -11.97 -13.07 14.77
N SER A 158 -11.80 -11.76 14.66
CA SER A 158 -12.90 -10.87 14.25
C SER A 158 -13.31 -11.06 12.80
N THR A 159 -14.62 -11.10 12.60
CA THR A 159 -15.31 -11.06 11.31
C THR A 159 -15.86 -9.66 11.04
N ILE A 160 -16.22 -9.37 9.79
CA ILE A 160 -16.98 -8.16 9.45
C ILE A 160 -18.41 -8.29 9.96
N ARG A 161 -19.04 -9.45 9.76
CA ARG A 161 -20.41 -9.71 10.21
C ARG A 161 -20.44 -10.38 11.57
N LEU A 162 -21.59 -10.35 12.25
CA LEU A 162 -21.82 -11.17 13.44
C LEU A 162 -21.62 -12.66 13.09
N PRO A 163 -20.67 -13.37 13.73
CA PRO A 163 -20.47 -14.79 13.47
C PRO A 163 -21.49 -15.64 14.24
N GLU A 164 -21.82 -16.83 13.71
CA GLU A 164 -22.80 -17.74 14.35
C GLU A 164 -22.28 -18.34 15.66
N ASN A 165 -20.98 -18.64 15.72
CA ASN A 165 -20.31 -19.20 16.89
C ASN A 165 -19.32 -18.18 17.45
N ILE A 166 -19.47 -17.86 18.74
CA ILE A 166 -18.74 -16.78 19.42
C ILE A 166 -17.97 -17.30 20.65
N ILE A 167 -16.72 -16.86 20.79
CA ILE A 167 -15.87 -17.08 21.98
C ILE A 167 -16.58 -16.56 23.26
N PRO A 168 -16.60 -17.30 24.38
CA PRO A 168 -15.81 -18.51 24.67
C PRO A 168 -16.49 -19.84 24.32
N GLY A 169 -17.69 -19.81 23.74
CA GLY A 169 -18.44 -21.02 23.34
C GLY A 169 -17.84 -21.79 22.14
N GLY A 170 -16.72 -21.31 21.60
CA GLY A 170 -16.10 -21.75 20.36
C GLY A 170 -16.36 -20.75 19.21
N GLY A 171 -15.52 -20.78 18.19
CA GLY A 171 -15.69 -19.96 16.98
C GLY A 171 -14.90 -18.65 17.00
N PHE A 172 -15.58 -17.54 16.67
CA PHE A 172 -14.99 -16.26 16.31
C PHE A 172 -15.16 -15.21 17.43
N SER A 173 -14.48 -14.07 17.29
CA SER A 173 -14.54 -13.01 18.30
C SER A 173 -15.94 -12.39 18.41
N PRO A 174 -16.44 -12.09 19.62
CA PRO A 174 -17.64 -11.26 19.78
C PRO A 174 -17.43 -9.82 19.32
N PHE A 175 -16.18 -9.37 19.17
CA PHE A 175 -15.82 -8.03 18.73
C PHE A 175 -15.68 -8.00 17.20
N TYR A 176 -16.73 -8.37 16.48
CA TYR A 176 -16.84 -8.20 15.03
C TYR A 176 -16.86 -6.71 14.65
N LEU A 177 -16.71 -6.36 13.38
CA LEU A 177 -16.39 -4.99 12.95
C LEU A 177 -17.36 -3.92 13.48
N GLU A 178 -18.66 -4.18 13.48
CA GLU A 178 -19.67 -3.26 14.02
C GLU A 178 -19.42 -2.96 15.52
N VAL A 179 -19.04 -3.96 16.30
CA VAL A 179 -18.69 -3.78 17.72
C VAL A 179 -17.41 -2.97 17.88
N GLN A 180 -16.40 -3.20 17.04
CA GLN A 180 -15.18 -2.39 17.03
C GLN A 180 -15.48 -0.91 16.67
N TYR A 181 -16.40 -0.69 15.75
CA TYR A 181 -16.93 0.64 15.44
C TYR A 181 -17.64 1.27 16.66
N GLU A 182 -18.51 0.54 17.34
CA GLU A 182 -19.21 1.00 18.55
C GLU A 182 -18.22 1.36 19.67
N GLN A 183 -17.16 0.57 19.83
CA GLN A 183 -16.04 0.86 20.73
C GLN A 183 -15.32 2.15 20.34
N PHE A 184 -15.00 2.33 19.05
CA PHE A 184 -14.40 3.56 18.55
C PHE A 184 -15.29 4.79 18.78
N MET A 185 -16.59 4.69 18.52
CA MET A 185 -17.54 5.78 18.76
C MET A 185 -17.57 6.17 20.23
N GLN A 186 -17.64 5.20 21.14
CA GLN A 186 -17.61 5.44 22.58
C GLN A 186 -16.27 6.02 23.02
N PHE A 187 -15.15 5.49 22.51
CA PHE A 187 -13.80 5.98 22.80
C PHE A 187 -13.64 7.45 22.40
N LYS A 188 -14.06 7.81 21.18
CA LYS A 188 -14.00 9.20 20.71
C LYS A 188 -14.76 10.13 21.66
N SER A 189 -16.00 9.80 21.99
CA SER A 189 -16.83 10.63 22.88
C SER A 189 -16.24 10.73 24.30
N ARG A 190 -15.91 9.59 24.91
CA ARG A 190 -15.43 9.53 26.31
C ARG A 190 -14.05 10.12 26.48
N SER A 191 -13.14 9.94 25.51
CA SER A 191 -11.80 10.52 25.59
C SER A 191 -11.85 12.03 25.73
N GLN A 192 -12.75 12.73 25.01
CA GLN A 192 -12.87 14.18 25.10
C GLN A 192 -13.49 14.65 26.43
N ILE A 193 -14.37 13.84 27.03
CA ILE A 193 -14.94 14.13 28.35
C ILE A 193 -13.87 13.97 29.44
N ILE A 194 -13.12 12.86 29.40
CA ILE A 194 -12.13 12.53 30.43
C ILE A 194 -10.91 13.46 30.33
N LYS A 195 -10.46 13.81 29.12
CA LYS A 195 -9.34 14.73 28.91
C LYS A 195 -9.56 16.09 29.59
N LYS A 196 -10.81 16.58 29.65
CA LYS A 196 -11.18 17.84 30.33
C LYS A 196 -10.97 17.81 31.85
N GLN A 197 -10.80 16.63 32.46
CA GLN A 197 -10.49 16.50 33.88
C GLN A 197 -9.05 16.95 34.21
N GLY A 198 -8.19 17.10 33.21
CA GLY A 198 -6.81 17.56 33.40
C GLY A 198 -5.87 16.47 33.94
N GLY A 199 -4.66 16.87 34.34
CA GLY A 199 -3.64 15.95 34.84
C GLY A 199 -3.22 14.90 33.82
N ILE A 200 -2.98 13.67 34.27
CA ILE A 200 -2.49 12.56 33.44
C ILE A 200 -3.42 12.23 32.25
N PHE A 201 -4.72 12.49 32.38
CA PHE A 201 -5.69 12.28 31.29
C PHE A 201 -5.46 13.21 30.10
N THR A 202 -4.79 14.35 30.31
CA THR A 202 -4.40 15.25 29.22
C THR A 202 -3.36 14.58 28.32
N ASP A 203 -2.46 13.79 28.91
CA ASP A 203 -1.32 13.22 28.20
C ASP A 203 -1.60 11.81 27.66
N LEU A 204 -2.58 11.08 28.21
CA LEU A 204 -2.91 9.71 27.80
C LEU A 204 -4.04 9.60 26.76
N LEU A 205 -4.71 10.70 26.42
CA LEU A 205 -5.88 10.71 25.53
C LEU A 205 -5.66 11.62 24.32
N PRO A 206 -6.19 11.26 23.14
CA PRO A 206 -5.94 12.00 21.91
C PRO A 206 -6.63 13.37 21.92
N MET A 207 -6.04 14.34 21.21
CA MET A 207 -6.68 15.64 20.98
C MET A 207 -7.89 15.49 20.06
N GLU A 208 -8.90 16.35 20.21
CA GLU A 208 -10.11 16.31 19.38
C GLU A 208 -9.81 16.39 17.88
N GLU A 209 -8.85 17.22 17.50
CA GLU A 209 -8.39 17.38 16.11
C GLU A 209 -7.67 16.16 15.55
N TYR A 210 -7.18 15.24 16.40
CA TYR A 210 -6.51 14.03 15.90
C TYR A 210 -7.49 13.12 15.18
N PHE A 211 -8.77 13.08 15.58
CA PHE A 211 -9.76 12.24 14.93
C PHE A 211 -10.00 12.61 13.45
N SER A 212 -9.92 13.89 13.08
CA SER A 212 -10.06 14.28 11.66
C SER A 212 -8.77 14.19 10.86
N ARG A 213 -7.62 14.07 11.55
CA ARG A 213 -6.28 14.01 10.96
C ARG A 213 -5.64 12.62 11.01
N ALA A 214 -6.26 11.65 11.69
CA ALA A 214 -5.72 10.32 11.90
C ALA A 214 -5.76 9.45 10.64
N LEU A 215 -4.89 8.45 10.62
CA LEU A 215 -4.98 7.32 9.70
C LEU A 215 -5.91 6.26 10.29
N TYR A 216 -6.89 5.83 9.50
CA TYR A 216 -7.80 4.73 9.84
C TYR A 216 -7.39 3.50 9.04
N THR A 217 -6.96 2.45 9.73
CA THR A 217 -6.47 1.21 9.09
C THR A 217 -7.45 0.06 9.28
N PHE A 218 -7.58 -0.78 8.26
CA PHE A 218 -8.43 -1.96 8.27
C PHE A 218 -7.68 -3.18 7.73
N ASP A 219 -7.60 -4.26 8.51
CA ASP A 219 -7.18 -5.60 8.06
C ASP A 219 -8.19 -6.61 8.62
N ILE A 220 -9.21 -6.94 7.81
CA ILE A 220 -10.35 -7.77 8.22
C ILE A 220 -11.03 -8.43 7.02
N GLY A 221 -11.76 -9.52 7.28
CA GLY A 221 -12.60 -10.22 6.29
C GLY A 221 -12.12 -11.64 5.97
N GLN A 222 -10.87 -11.98 6.29
CA GLN A 222 -10.36 -13.35 6.08
C GLN A 222 -11.12 -14.35 6.96
N ASN A 223 -11.44 -13.95 8.19
CA ASN A 223 -12.21 -14.77 9.11
C ASN A 223 -13.65 -14.99 8.65
N ASP A 224 -14.28 -14.09 7.88
CA ASP A 224 -15.62 -14.32 7.34
C ASP A 224 -15.61 -15.49 6.34
N LEU A 225 -14.55 -15.59 5.53
CA LEU A 225 -14.35 -16.72 4.61
C LEU A 225 -14.05 -18.01 5.40
N GLY A 226 -13.16 -17.92 6.40
CA GLY A 226 -12.87 -19.02 7.30
C GLY A 226 -14.13 -19.54 8.02
N ALA A 227 -14.97 -18.63 8.53
CA ALA A 227 -16.23 -18.97 9.19
C ALA A 227 -17.16 -19.76 8.28
N GLY A 228 -17.25 -19.37 7.01
CA GLY A 228 -18.01 -20.13 6.03
C GLY A 228 -17.46 -21.54 5.82
N PHE A 229 -16.17 -21.68 5.54
CA PHE A 229 -15.55 -22.98 5.27
C PHE A 229 -15.63 -23.94 6.47
N PHE A 230 -15.33 -23.46 7.67
CA PHE A 230 -15.43 -24.26 8.90
C PHE A 230 -16.88 -24.43 9.40
N GLY A 231 -17.81 -23.64 8.87
CA GLY A 231 -19.26 -23.78 9.07
C GLY A 231 -19.94 -24.76 8.11
N ASN A 232 -19.17 -25.62 7.43
CA ASN A 232 -19.66 -26.58 6.42
C ASN A 232 -20.31 -25.96 5.17
N MET A 233 -20.05 -24.68 4.87
CA MET A 233 -20.45 -24.10 3.59
C MET A 233 -19.52 -24.59 2.47
N THR A 234 -20.09 -24.83 1.29
CA THR A 234 -19.35 -25.07 0.05
C THR A 234 -18.58 -23.82 -0.39
N VAL A 235 -17.57 -24.00 -1.25
CA VAL A 235 -16.79 -22.87 -1.80
C VAL A 235 -17.69 -21.84 -2.49
N GLU A 236 -18.70 -22.32 -3.20
CA GLU A 236 -19.69 -21.51 -3.92
C GLU A 236 -20.60 -20.73 -2.96
N GLU A 237 -21.03 -21.34 -1.86
CA GLU A 237 -21.83 -20.68 -0.83
C GLU A 237 -21.03 -19.59 -0.11
N VAL A 238 -19.76 -19.85 0.25
CA VAL A 238 -18.90 -18.82 0.85
C VAL A 238 -18.70 -17.68 -0.14
N ARG A 239 -18.43 -17.99 -1.42
CA ARG A 239 -18.33 -16.98 -2.49
C ARG A 239 -19.62 -16.16 -2.62
N ALA A 240 -20.79 -16.78 -2.51
CA ALA A 240 -22.08 -16.10 -2.59
C ALA A 240 -22.34 -15.12 -1.43
N SER A 241 -21.70 -15.34 -0.27
CA SER A 241 -21.82 -14.45 0.90
C SER A 241 -21.00 -13.16 0.79
N VAL A 242 -19.97 -13.12 -0.06
CA VAL A 242 -19.01 -12.00 -0.18
C VAL A 242 -19.68 -10.63 -0.40
N PRO A 243 -20.68 -10.47 -1.29
CA PRO A 243 -21.31 -9.16 -1.49
C PRO A 243 -21.96 -8.59 -0.21
N ASP A 244 -22.58 -9.45 0.62
CA ASP A 244 -23.17 -9.05 1.89
C ASP A 244 -22.09 -8.62 2.89
N ILE A 245 -21.00 -9.40 2.99
CA ILE A 245 -19.85 -9.08 3.84
C ILE A 245 -19.28 -7.69 3.48
N VAL A 246 -18.99 -7.44 2.21
CA VAL A 246 -18.42 -6.15 1.74
C VAL A 246 -19.40 -4.99 1.91
N SER A 247 -20.70 -5.24 1.76
CA SER A 247 -21.74 -4.23 2.04
C SER A 247 -21.70 -3.77 3.50
N LYS A 248 -21.59 -4.70 4.44
CA LYS A 248 -21.48 -4.40 5.88
C LYS A 248 -20.20 -3.63 6.22
N PHE A 249 -19.06 -4.05 5.66
CA PHE A 249 -17.81 -3.29 5.77
C PHE A 249 -17.97 -1.82 5.31
N SER A 250 -18.67 -1.61 4.19
CA SER A 250 -18.91 -0.26 3.65
C SER A 250 -19.76 0.60 4.58
N VAL A 251 -20.68 -0.01 5.34
CA VAL A 251 -21.47 0.70 6.36
C VAL A 251 -20.57 1.21 7.47
N ASP A 252 -19.68 0.39 8.01
CA ASP A 252 -18.79 0.78 9.12
C ASP A 252 -17.80 1.90 8.69
N VAL A 253 -17.27 1.83 7.47
CA VAL A 253 -16.43 2.91 6.92
C VAL A 253 -17.21 4.23 6.82
N LYS A 254 -18.47 4.20 6.36
CA LYS A 254 -19.35 5.38 6.31
C LYS A 254 -19.63 5.92 7.71
N SER A 255 -19.83 5.05 8.70
CA SER A 255 -20.06 5.44 10.09
C SER A 255 -18.85 6.13 10.70
N ILE A 256 -17.63 5.61 10.47
CA ILE A 256 -16.38 6.26 10.92
C ILE A 256 -16.16 7.60 10.22
N TYR A 257 -16.49 7.70 8.93
CA TYR A 257 -16.46 8.98 8.20
C TYR A 257 -17.41 10.02 8.80
N ASN A 258 -18.61 9.62 9.19
CA ASN A 258 -19.59 10.49 9.86
C ASN A 258 -19.09 10.95 11.24
N LEU A 259 -18.25 10.14 11.88
CA LEU A 259 -17.51 10.52 13.09
C LEU A 259 -16.22 11.31 12.80
N GLY A 260 -16.02 11.81 11.59
CA GLY A 260 -14.94 12.73 11.26
C GLY A 260 -13.70 12.07 10.66
N GLY A 261 -13.67 10.76 10.46
CA GLY A 261 -12.53 10.08 9.81
C GLY A 261 -12.34 10.55 8.36
N ARG A 262 -11.08 10.80 7.95
CA ARG A 262 -10.76 11.38 6.63
C ARG A 262 -9.70 10.62 5.84
N SER A 263 -8.86 9.80 6.46
CA SER A 263 -7.80 9.07 5.74
C SER A 263 -7.91 7.60 6.06
N PHE A 264 -8.24 6.79 5.05
CA PHE A 264 -8.51 5.36 5.19
C PHE A 264 -7.46 4.55 4.43
N TRP A 265 -6.85 3.57 5.09
CA TRP A 265 -5.86 2.65 4.55
C TRP A 265 -6.38 1.22 4.73
N ILE A 266 -7.01 0.71 3.68
CA ILE A 266 -7.84 -0.49 3.72
C ILE A 266 -7.10 -1.63 3.05
N HIS A 267 -6.71 -2.63 3.83
CA HIS A 267 -6.11 -3.85 3.32
C HIS A 267 -7.20 -4.76 2.74
N ASN A 268 -6.87 -5.43 1.64
CA ASN A 268 -7.65 -6.56 1.16
C ASN A 268 -7.33 -7.83 1.98
N THR A 269 -7.97 -8.96 1.69
CA THR A 269 -7.69 -10.21 2.43
C THR A 269 -6.52 -10.99 1.81
N GLY A 270 -5.81 -11.77 2.63
CA GLY A 270 -4.66 -12.57 2.21
C GLY A 270 -5.03 -13.85 1.45
N PRO A 271 -4.02 -14.60 0.94
CA PRO A 271 -4.23 -15.85 0.23
C PRO A 271 -4.56 -17.00 1.21
N ILE A 272 -5.81 -17.04 1.66
CA ILE A 272 -6.29 -17.99 2.69
C ILE A 272 -6.02 -19.46 2.33
N GLY A 273 -6.06 -19.81 1.04
CA GLY A 273 -5.78 -21.16 0.53
C GLY A 273 -4.30 -21.57 0.64
N CYS A 274 -3.40 -20.65 0.98
CA CYS A 274 -2.00 -20.96 1.28
C CYS A 274 -1.74 -21.27 2.76
N LEU A 275 -2.72 -21.05 3.64
CA LEU A 275 -2.49 -21.16 5.08
C LEU A 275 -2.54 -22.64 5.53
N PRO A 276 -1.60 -23.09 6.37
CA PRO A 276 -1.57 -24.46 6.86
C PRO A 276 -2.90 -24.96 7.44
N TYR A 277 -3.65 -24.12 8.17
CA TYR A 277 -4.94 -24.54 8.74
C TYR A 277 -6.00 -24.86 7.67
N ILE A 278 -5.98 -24.20 6.51
CA ILE A 278 -6.82 -24.57 5.37
C ILE A 278 -6.29 -25.82 4.69
N LEU A 279 -4.98 -25.86 4.40
CA LEU A 279 -4.36 -26.96 3.67
C LEU A 279 -4.42 -28.29 4.43
N ALA A 280 -4.44 -28.26 5.77
CA ALA A 280 -4.54 -29.44 6.62
C ALA A 280 -6.00 -29.92 6.79
N ASN A 281 -6.95 -29.00 6.96
CA ASN A 281 -8.35 -29.34 7.24
C ASN A 281 -9.21 -29.55 5.99
N PHE A 282 -8.79 -28.99 4.85
CA PHE A 282 -9.47 -29.18 3.58
C PHE A 282 -8.50 -29.73 2.51
N PRO A 283 -8.16 -31.02 2.57
CA PRO A 283 -7.30 -31.65 1.58
C PRO A 283 -7.90 -31.55 0.18
N ILE A 284 -7.11 -31.05 -0.76
CA ILE A 284 -7.47 -30.93 -2.17
C ILE A 284 -6.53 -31.78 -3.04
N THR A 285 -6.97 -32.07 -4.27
CA THR A 285 -6.11 -32.78 -5.24
C THR A 285 -4.99 -31.89 -5.74
N SER A 286 -3.89 -32.49 -6.23
CA SER A 286 -2.79 -31.73 -6.84
C SER A 286 -3.22 -30.89 -8.05
N ALA A 287 -4.31 -31.27 -8.73
CA ALA A 287 -4.89 -30.52 -9.84
C ALA A 287 -5.57 -29.21 -9.39
N GLN A 288 -5.90 -29.08 -8.11
CA GLN A 288 -6.52 -27.89 -7.51
C GLN A 288 -5.50 -27.04 -6.75
N MET A 289 -4.21 -27.37 -6.83
CA MET A 289 -3.12 -26.58 -6.27
C MET A 289 -2.51 -25.70 -7.36
N ASP A 290 -2.14 -24.48 -7.00
CA ASP A 290 -1.33 -23.62 -7.87
C ASP A 290 0.15 -24.03 -7.85
N GLY A 291 0.97 -23.33 -8.64
CA GLY A 291 2.41 -23.59 -8.71
C GLY A 291 3.18 -23.32 -7.41
N ALA A 292 2.59 -22.61 -6.44
CA ALA A 292 3.16 -22.37 -5.12
C ALA A 292 2.70 -23.43 -4.09
N GLY A 293 1.76 -24.31 -4.45
CA GLY A 293 1.19 -25.34 -3.58
C GLY A 293 -0.01 -24.88 -2.76
N CYS A 294 -0.58 -23.71 -3.07
CA CYS A 294 -1.76 -23.19 -2.40
C CYS A 294 -3.05 -23.77 -3.01
N ALA A 295 -4.10 -23.88 -2.20
CA ALA A 295 -5.39 -24.37 -2.64
C ALA A 295 -6.18 -23.33 -3.43
N THR A 296 -6.23 -23.52 -4.75
CA THR A 296 -6.84 -22.59 -5.72
C THR A 296 -8.30 -22.26 -5.39
N PRO A 297 -9.21 -23.22 -5.09
CA PRO A 297 -10.62 -22.90 -4.84
C PRO A 297 -10.83 -21.91 -3.68
N TYR A 298 -10.03 -22.01 -2.62
CA TYR A 298 -10.11 -21.10 -1.46
C TYR A 298 -9.50 -19.73 -1.78
N ASN A 299 -8.39 -19.70 -2.51
CA ASN A 299 -7.76 -18.46 -2.98
C ASN A 299 -8.65 -17.68 -3.96
N GLU A 300 -9.43 -18.36 -4.82
CA GLU A 300 -10.38 -17.72 -5.73
C GLU A 300 -11.52 -17.00 -4.99
N VAL A 301 -11.93 -17.51 -3.82
CA VAL A 301 -12.90 -16.81 -2.96
C VAL A 301 -12.27 -15.57 -2.33
N ALA A 302 -11.04 -15.66 -1.83
CA ALA A 302 -10.29 -14.50 -1.32
C ALA A 302 -10.09 -13.42 -2.40
N GLN A 303 -9.73 -13.83 -3.62
CA GLN A 303 -9.60 -12.91 -4.76
C GLN A 303 -10.94 -12.27 -5.15
N TYR A 304 -12.05 -13.02 -5.07
CA TYR A 304 -13.37 -12.46 -5.31
C TYR A 304 -13.81 -11.46 -4.24
N PHE A 305 -13.50 -11.74 -2.96
CA PHE A 305 -13.64 -10.77 -1.88
C PHE A 305 -12.86 -9.48 -2.19
N ASN A 306 -11.59 -9.61 -2.58
CA ASN A 306 -10.73 -8.48 -2.91
C ASN A 306 -11.26 -7.66 -4.09
N GLN A 307 -11.80 -8.32 -5.12
CA GLN A 307 -12.47 -7.65 -6.23
C GLN A 307 -13.67 -6.84 -5.74
N LYS A 308 -14.56 -7.44 -4.93
CA LYS A 308 -15.75 -6.77 -4.41
C LYS A 308 -15.42 -5.63 -3.46
N LEU A 309 -14.40 -5.78 -2.62
CA LEU A 309 -13.89 -4.70 -1.79
C LEU A 309 -13.39 -3.53 -2.63
N LYS A 310 -12.64 -3.79 -3.72
CA LYS A 310 -12.17 -2.74 -4.62
C LYS A 310 -13.32 -2.00 -5.32
N GLU A 311 -14.34 -2.73 -5.79
CA GLU A 311 -15.58 -2.14 -6.34
C GLU A 311 -16.29 -1.25 -5.30
N ALA A 312 -16.41 -1.72 -4.05
CA ALA A 312 -17.01 -0.96 -2.97
C ALA A 312 -16.21 0.29 -2.60
N ILE A 313 -14.87 0.23 -2.59
CA ILE A 313 -14.00 1.38 -2.34
C ILE A 313 -14.16 2.45 -3.43
N VAL A 314 -14.28 2.05 -4.71
CA VAL A 314 -14.60 3.00 -5.79
C VAL A 314 -15.91 3.72 -5.52
N GLN A 315 -16.92 3.04 -5.00
CA GLN A 315 -18.18 3.68 -4.61
C GLN A 315 -18.03 4.56 -3.37
N LEU A 316 -17.30 4.11 -2.34
CA LEU A 316 -17.03 4.88 -1.13
C LEU A 316 -16.31 6.20 -1.44
N ARG A 317 -15.38 6.22 -2.40
CA ARG A 317 -14.70 7.46 -2.81
C ARG A 317 -15.65 8.48 -3.45
N LYS A 318 -16.73 8.01 -4.12
CA LYS A 318 -17.78 8.89 -4.67
C LYS A 318 -18.71 9.39 -3.57
N ASP A 319 -19.06 8.52 -2.62
CA ASP A 319 -19.97 8.84 -1.53
C ASP A 319 -19.31 9.74 -0.46
N LEU A 320 -18.00 9.58 -0.24
CA LEU A 320 -17.24 10.19 0.86
C LEU A 320 -16.27 11.27 0.33
N LEU A 321 -16.82 12.36 -0.23
CA LEU A 321 -16.07 13.40 -0.96
C LEU A 321 -14.93 14.09 -0.16
N PHE A 322 -14.95 14.01 1.17
CA PHE A 322 -13.90 14.58 2.02
C PHE A 322 -12.89 13.54 2.51
N ALA A 323 -13.05 12.26 2.16
CA ALA A 323 -12.14 11.20 2.54
C ALA A 323 -11.08 10.94 1.44
N ALA A 324 -9.85 10.67 1.86
CA ALA A 324 -8.87 9.93 1.08
C ALA A 324 -8.97 8.45 1.47
N ILE A 325 -9.19 7.57 0.49
CA ILE A 325 -9.36 6.14 0.72
C ILE A 325 -8.37 5.39 -0.16
N THR A 326 -7.43 4.68 0.46
CA THR A 326 -6.42 3.88 -0.21
C THR A 326 -6.73 2.41 -0.03
N TYR A 327 -6.91 1.70 -1.14
CA TYR A 327 -6.98 0.25 -1.17
C TYR A 327 -5.55 -0.30 -1.22
N VAL A 328 -5.28 -1.35 -0.46
CA VAL A 328 -3.93 -1.90 -0.27
C VAL A 328 -3.96 -3.39 -0.55
N ASP A 329 -3.23 -3.82 -1.57
CA ASP A 329 -3.19 -5.21 -2.04
C ASP A 329 -2.20 -6.06 -1.23
N VAL A 330 -2.56 -6.34 0.03
CA VAL A 330 -1.79 -7.25 0.89
C VAL A 330 -1.88 -8.70 0.43
N TYR A 331 -2.89 -9.10 -0.36
CA TYR A 331 -2.95 -10.41 -1.01
C TYR A 331 -1.71 -10.65 -1.85
N SER A 332 -1.40 -9.74 -2.78
CA SER A 332 -0.24 -9.85 -3.66
C SER A 332 1.07 -9.80 -2.86
N ALA A 333 1.15 -8.94 -1.83
CA ALA A 333 2.32 -8.87 -0.96
C ALA A 333 2.57 -10.19 -0.20
N LYS A 334 1.51 -10.78 0.37
CA LYS A 334 1.57 -12.04 1.12
C LYS A 334 1.85 -13.24 0.19
N TYR A 335 1.18 -13.30 -0.96
CA TYR A 335 1.37 -14.36 -1.96
C TYR A 335 2.76 -14.35 -2.59
N SER A 336 3.39 -13.17 -2.76
CA SER A 336 4.76 -13.09 -3.29
C SER A 336 5.79 -13.75 -2.37
N LEU A 337 5.60 -13.67 -1.05
CA LEU A 337 6.46 -14.35 -0.07
C LEU A 337 6.36 -15.88 -0.18
N ILE A 338 5.19 -16.38 -0.59
CA ILE A 338 4.92 -17.82 -0.72
C ILE A 338 5.35 -18.37 -2.07
N SER A 339 5.06 -17.64 -3.15
CA SER A 339 5.37 -18.06 -4.53
C SER A 339 6.84 -17.81 -4.92
N GLN A 340 7.51 -16.84 -4.27
CA GLN A 340 8.90 -16.47 -4.55
C GLN A 340 9.78 -16.40 -3.28
N PRO A 341 9.75 -17.41 -2.39
CA PRO A 341 10.36 -17.32 -1.06
C PRO A 341 11.87 -17.04 -1.12
N LYS A 342 12.57 -17.64 -2.09
CA LYS A 342 14.01 -17.45 -2.30
C LYS A 342 14.39 -15.98 -2.58
N LYS A 343 13.54 -15.21 -3.24
CA LYS A 343 13.77 -13.77 -3.52
C LYS A 343 13.89 -12.97 -2.23
N TYR A 344 13.19 -13.40 -1.19
CA TYR A 344 13.09 -12.74 0.10
C TYR A 344 13.94 -13.43 1.19
N GLY A 345 14.75 -14.42 0.82
CA GLY A 345 15.54 -15.20 1.79
C GLY A 345 14.69 -16.09 2.72
N LEU A 346 13.47 -16.44 2.28
CA LEU A 346 12.53 -17.27 3.02
C LEU A 346 12.62 -18.74 2.62
N GLU A 347 12.23 -19.61 3.54
CA GLU A 347 12.27 -21.06 3.45
C GLU A 347 10.92 -21.65 3.89
N TYR A 348 10.52 -22.75 3.27
CA TYR A 348 9.34 -23.54 3.63
C TYR A 348 8.06 -22.69 3.80
N PRO A 349 7.61 -21.93 2.77
CA PRO A 349 6.59 -20.91 2.92
C PRO A 349 5.20 -21.43 3.35
N LEU A 350 4.93 -22.72 3.18
CA LEU A 350 3.68 -23.39 3.56
C LEU A 350 3.79 -24.19 4.87
N ILE A 351 4.91 -24.12 5.59
CA ILE A 351 5.13 -24.88 6.84
C ILE A 351 5.20 -23.89 7.99
N ALA A 352 4.33 -24.07 8.99
CA ALA A 352 4.31 -23.25 10.20
C ALA A 352 5.63 -23.39 10.99
N CYS A 353 6.17 -22.28 11.49
CA CYS A 353 7.35 -22.28 12.34
C CYS A 353 7.06 -22.88 13.72
N CYS A 354 5.95 -22.49 14.34
CA CYS A 354 5.49 -22.94 15.64
C CYS A 354 4.22 -23.78 15.49
N GLY A 355 4.36 -25.09 15.61
CA GLY A 355 3.25 -26.00 15.43
C GLY A 355 3.70 -27.45 15.58
N TYR A 356 2.77 -28.38 15.43
CA TYR A 356 3.03 -29.78 15.67
C TYR A 356 2.32 -30.69 14.65
N GLY A 357 3.09 -31.58 14.04
CA GLY A 357 2.58 -32.69 13.24
C GLY A 357 2.11 -32.33 11.83
N GLY A 358 1.78 -33.36 11.05
CA GLY A 358 1.27 -33.22 9.69
C GLY A 358 2.30 -32.67 8.68
N LYS A 359 1.86 -32.52 7.43
CA LYS A 359 2.70 -32.05 6.31
C LYS A 359 3.13 -30.58 6.45
N TYR A 360 2.29 -29.77 7.09
CA TYR A 360 2.45 -28.32 7.17
C TYR A 360 2.88 -27.83 8.55
N ASN A 361 3.33 -28.75 9.42
CA ASN A 361 3.60 -28.52 10.84
C ASN A 361 2.40 -27.89 11.58
N TYR A 362 1.19 -28.39 11.29
CA TYR A 362 -0.07 -27.89 11.82
C TYR A 362 -1.04 -29.05 12.07
N SER A 363 -1.77 -28.97 13.19
CA SER A 363 -2.82 -29.91 13.59
C SER A 363 -3.80 -29.20 14.53
N ASP A 364 -5.08 -29.53 14.45
CA ASP A 364 -6.10 -29.01 15.37
C ASP A 364 -5.99 -29.61 16.81
N SER A 365 -5.07 -30.55 17.03
CA SER A 365 -4.90 -31.21 18.34
C SER A 365 -4.21 -30.32 19.38
N VAL A 366 -3.30 -29.45 18.95
CA VAL A 366 -2.54 -28.55 19.82
C VAL A 366 -2.01 -27.37 19.02
N GLY A 367 -2.19 -26.16 19.53
CA GLY A 367 -1.65 -24.93 18.93
C GLY A 367 -0.22 -24.62 19.38
N CYS A 368 0.37 -23.61 18.74
CA CYS A 368 1.62 -23.00 19.17
C CYS A 368 1.58 -22.60 20.65
N GLY A 369 2.62 -22.92 21.43
CA GLY A 369 2.66 -22.65 22.87
C GLY A 369 1.86 -23.63 23.73
N GLY A 370 1.19 -24.61 23.11
CA GLY A 370 0.50 -25.69 23.82
C GLY A 370 1.46 -26.80 24.28
N THR A 371 0.91 -27.78 25.01
CA THR A 371 1.63 -28.99 25.42
C THR A 371 0.86 -30.22 24.97
N ILE A 372 1.54 -31.20 24.39
CA ILE A 372 0.96 -32.45 23.90
C ILE A 372 1.68 -33.66 24.49
N SER A 373 0.93 -34.73 24.77
CA SER A 373 1.50 -36.00 25.23
C SER A 373 1.90 -36.88 24.05
N VAL A 374 3.19 -37.15 23.90
CA VAL A 374 3.77 -38.00 22.86
C VAL A 374 4.47 -39.17 23.54
N ASN A 375 3.97 -40.39 23.31
CA ASN A 375 4.49 -41.62 23.94
C ASN A 375 4.62 -41.51 25.47
N GLY A 376 3.67 -40.84 26.13
CA GLY A 376 3.65 -40.64 27.59
C GLY A 376 4.55 -39.51 28.10
N SER A 377 5.26 -38.79 27.22
CA SER A 377 6.05 -37.61 27.56
C SER A 377 5.35 -36.33 27.15
N GLN A 378 5.34 -35.32 28.02
CA GLN A 378 4.79 -34.00 27.70
C GLN A 378 5.79 -33.20 26.86
N VAL A 379 5.37 -32.78 25.67
CA VAL A 379 6.17 -32.00 24.72
C VAL A 379 5.53 -30.64 24.55
N PHE A 380 6.30 -29.59 24.83
CA PHE A 380 5.91 -28.22 24.55
C PHE A 380 6.04 -27.93 23.04
N VAL A 381 5.00 -27.33 22.46
CA VAL A 381 4.98 -26.93 21.05
C VAL A 381 5.67 -25.57 20.91
N GLY A 382 7.00 -25.62 20.80
CA GLY A 382 7.84 -24.46 20.60
C GLY A 382 7.95 -24.01 19.13
N SER A 383 8.70 -22.94 18.93
CA SER A 383 9.02 -22.40 17.61
C SER A 383 10.12 -23.18 16.91
N CYS A 384 10.22 -23.01 15.60
CA CYS A 384 11.34 -23.46 14.81
C CYS A 384 12.60 -22.65 15.14
N GLU A 385 13.79 -23.21 14.87
CA GLU A 385 15.07 -22.58 15.22
C GLU A 385 15.28 -21.18 14.61
N ARG A 386 14.69 -20.91 13.44
CA ARG A 386 14.86 -19.66 12.70
C ARG A 386 13.53 -19.09 12.20
N PRO A 387 12.75 -18.40 13.06
CA PRO A 387 11.53 -17.72 12.64
C PRO A 387 11.79 -16.67 11.55
N SER A 388 12.99 -16.07 11.54
CA SER A 388 13.41 -15.03 10.60
C SER A 388 13.44 -15.44 9.11
N VAL A 389 13.33 -16.73 8.81
CA VAL A 389 13.26 -17.24 7.42
C VAL A 389 11.94 -17.93 7.10
N ARG A 390 10.95 -17.90 8.00
CA ARG A 390 9.64 -18.52 7.76
C ARG A 390 8.61 -17.47 7.37
N VAL A 391 7.67 -17.84 6.50
CA VAL A 391 6.50 -17.01 6.19
C VAL A 391 5.47 -17.13 7.31
N ASN A 392 5.09 -18.37 7.61
CA ASN A 392 3.97 -18.67 8.49
C ASN A 392 4.47 -18.99 9.91
N TRP A 393 3.85 -18.35 10.90
CA TRP A 393 4.15 -18.52 12.31
C TRP A 393 3.49 -19.77 12.88
N ASP A 394 2.15 -19.81 12.96
CA ASP A 394 1.41 -20.79 13.78
C ASP A 394 0.37 -21.63 13.01
N GLY A 395 0.40 -21.54 11.68
CA GLY A 395 -0.56 -22.14 10.77
C GLY A 395 -1.59 -21.17 10.21
N ILE A 396 -1.66 -19.96 10.76
CA ILE A 396 -2.61 -18.92 10.36
C ILE A 396 -1.88 -17.60 10.12
N HIS A 397 -1.06 -17.19 11.09
CA HIS A 397 -0.43 -15.87 11.13
C HIS A 397 0.96 -15.86 10.52
N TYR A 398 1.46 -14.66 10.25
CA TYR A 398 2.76 -14.44 9.61
C TYR A 398 3.80 -14.15 10.68
N THR A 399 5.05 -14.55 10.43
CA THR A 399 6.16 -14.18 11.31
C THR A 399 6.43 -12.68 11.27
N GLU A 400 7.16 -12.14 12.24
CA GLU A 400 7.62 -10.76 12.23
C GLU A 400 8.39 -10.45 10.96
N ALA A 401 9.28 -11.36 10.55
CA ALA A 401 10.07 -11.18 9.32
C ALA A 401 9.17 -11.08 8.09
N ALA A 402 8.14 -11.92 8.00
CA ALA A 402 7.18 -11.87 6.91
C ALA A 402 6.28 -10.62 6.98
N ASN A 403 5.83 -10.20 8.16
CA ASN A 403 5.09 -8.94 8.36
C ASN A 403 5.91 -7.72 7.92
N LYS A 404 7.21 -7.68 8.23
CA LYS A 404 8.11 -6.63 7.77
C LYS A 404 8.19 -6.60 6.24
N LEU A 405 8.34 -7.74 5.59
CA LEU A 405 8.40 -7.85 4.13
C LEU A 405 7.07 -7.49 3.45
N VAL A 406 5.93 -7.78 4.09
CA VAL A 406 4.62 -7.31 3.63
C VAL A 406 4.56 -5.78 3.72
N PHE A 407 4.94 -5.22 4.86
CA PHE A 407 5.00 -3.76 5.06
C PHE A 407 5.87 -3.05 4.02
N GLU A 408 7.09 -3.55 3.77
CA GLU A 408 8.03 -2.99 2.78
C GLU A 408 7.45 -2.97 1.36
N GLN A 409 6.58 -3.91 1.01
CA GLN A 409 5.94 -3.95 -0.31
C GLN A 409 4.78 -2.96 -0.46
N ILE A 410 4.13 -2.57 0.64
CA ILE A 410 2.93 -1.71 0.61
C ILE A 410 3.23 -0.25 0.95
N VAL A 411 4.29 0.04 1.71
CA VAL A 411 4.55 1.38 2.27
C VAL A 411 4.76 2.46 1.20
N ASP A 412 5.37 2.11 0.07
CA ASP A 412 5.66 3.06 -1.01
C ASP A 412 4.50 3.25 -2.00
N GLY A 413 3.41 2.49 -1.83
CA GLY A 413 2.20 2.62 -2.65
C GLY A 413 2.17 1.79 -3.93
N ALA A 414 3.20 0.98 -4.21
CA ALA A 414 3.27 0.15 -5.42
C ALA A 414 2.12 -0.87 -5.51
N LEU A 415 1.66 -1.36 -4.36
CA LEU A 415 0.52 -2.27 -4.23
C LEU A 415 -0.75 -1.53 -3.76
N CYS A 416 -0.83 -0.23 -3.98
CA CYS A 416 -1.96 0.59 -3.58
C CYS A 416 -2.77 1.07 -4.80
N ASP A 417 -4.06 1.26 -4.58
CA ASP A 417 -4.94 2.01 -5.47
C ASP A 417 -5.58 3.13 -4.66
N PRO A 418 -5.42 4.42 -4.99
CA PRO A 418 -4.45 4.93 -5.96
C PRO A 418 -2.99 4.59 -5.52
N PRO A 419 -2.00 4.63 -6.43
CA PRO A 419 -0.61 4.28 -6.12
C PRO A 419 0.07 5.38 -5.31
N VAL A 420 -0.29 5.48 -4.04
CA VAL A 420 0.26 6.45 -3.08
C VAL A 420 0.94 5.76 -1.92
N SER A 421 2.06 6.34 -1.49
CA SER A 421 2.74 5.89 -0.29
C SER A 421 1.89 6.12 0.96
N LEU A 422 2.19 5.37 2.02
CA LEU A 422 1.58 5.52 3.33
C LEU A 422 1.64 6.98 3.83
N LYS A 423 2.78 7.65 3.60
CA LYS A 423 2.99 9.05 3.99
C LYS A 423 2.22 10.04 3.14
N MET A 424 1.54 9.58 2.08
CA MET A 424 0.70 10.41 1.22
C MET A 424 -0.79 10.02 1.31
N ALA A 425 -1.16 9.10 2.20
CA ALA A 425 -2.51 8.51 2.28
C ALA A 425 -3.64 9.50 2.66
N CYS A 426 -3.31 10.74 3.06
CA CYS A 426 -4.29 11.80 3.32
C CYS A 426 -4.65 12.61 2.06
N HIS A 427 -3.90 12.45 0.96
CA HIS A 427 -4.17 13.17 -0.27
C HIS A 427 -5.32 12.54 -1.04
N ARG A 428 -6.27 13.39 -1.43
CA ARG A 428 -7.40 12.97 -2.25
C ARG A 428 -6.96 12.93 -3.71
N HIS A 429 -7.33 11.88 -4.42
CA HIS A 429 -7.10 11.77 -5.85
C HIS A 429 -8.41 12.09 -6.57
N ALA A 430 -8.35 13.02 -7.53
CA ALA A 430 -9.47 13.27 -8.42
C ALA A 430 -9.71 12.01 -9.27
N HIS A 431 -10.96 11.55 -9.28
CA HIS A 431 -11.40 10.44 -10.12
C HIS A 431 -11.87 10.90 -11.49
#